data_AF-A0A843CIK1-F1
#
_entry.id   AF-A0A843CIK1-F1
#
_cell.length_a   1.000
_cell.length_b   1.000
_cell.length_c   1.000
_cell.angle_alpha   90.00
_cell.angle_beta   90.00
_cell.angle_gamma   90.00
#
_symmetry.space_group_name_H-M   'P 1'
#
loop_
_entity.id
_entity.type
_entity.pdbx_description
1 polymer ?
#
loop_
_entity_poly.entity_id
_entity_poly.type
_entity_poly.pdbx_seq_one_letter_code
_entity_poly.pdbx_strand_id
1 'polypeptide(L)'
;VFGVSGANFSSPFDQNSSLPATASGNSAGPSVSISTSNSNDIIISGANGSGLSAGSGFTLISSTNGNQDADEYKVVTSTLSSSPVAFNGSLGNWEQVADAVQSL
;
A
#
# COMPACT_ATOMS: atom_id res chain seq x y z
N VAL A 1 -10.89 9.70 -3.35
CA VAL A 1 -9.96 10.76 -2.85
C VAL A 1 -9.97 10.74 -1.33
N PHE A 2 -8.80 10.77 -0.72
CA PHE A 2 -8.60 10.83 0.73
C PHE A 2 -7.48 11.83 1.06
N GLY A 3 -7.29 12.13 2.34
CA GLY A 3 -6.22 12.99 2.84
C GLY A 3 -5.48 12.36 4.00
N VAL A 4 -4.25 12.81 4.25
CA VAL A 4 -3.38 12.35 5.35
C VAL A 4 -3.02 13.54 6.22
N SER A 5 -3.16 13.39 7.54
CA SER A 5 -2.77 14.40 8.54
C SER A 5 -1.63 13.89 9.41
N GLY A 6 -0.69 14.77 9.77
CA GLY A 6 0.45 14.43 10.64
C GLY A 6 1.66 13.84 9.90
N ALA A 7 1.71 13.99 8.58
CA ALA A 7 2.87 13.59 7.78
C ALA A 7 4.09 14.49 8.03
N ASN A 8 5.28 13.92 7.92
CA ASN A 8 6.52 14.67 7.90
C ASN A 8 6.68 15.41 6.57
N PHE A 9 6.52 16.74 6.58
CA PHE A 9 6.62 17.53 5.35
C PHE A 9 8.06 17.75 4.83
N SER A 10 9.08 17.40 5.61
CA SER A 10 10.49 17.48 5.15
C SER A 10 10.90 16.26 4.34
N SER A 11 10.41 15.08 4.73
CA SER A 11 10.64 13.81 4.04
C SER A 11 9.37 12.95 4.10
N PRO A 12 8.36 13.23 3.26
CA PRO A 12 7.03 12.67 3.45
C PRO A 12 6.89 11.20 3.09
N PHE A 13 7.75 10.64 2.24
CA PHE A 13 7.61 9.28 1.69
C PHE A 13 8.79 8.37 2.06
N ASP A 14 8.72 7.08 1.73
CA ASP A 14 9.83 6.15 1.93
C ASP A 14 11.05 6.61 1.11
N GLN A 15 12.21 6.71 1.76
CA GLN A 15 13.45 7.11 1.10
C GLN A 15 14.19 5.95 0.45
N ASN A 16 13.75 4.71 0.70
CA ASN A 16 14.41 3.53 0.19
C ASN A 16 14.12 3.30 -1.30
N SER A 17 14.90 3.94 -2.15
CA SER A 17 14.80 3.81 -3.61
C SER A 17 15.17 2.42 -4.16
N SER A 18 15.66 1.50 -3.31
CA SER A 18 16.02 0.14 -3.74
C SER A 18 14.84 -0.82 -3.77
N LEU A 19 13.72 -0.46 -3.14
CA LEU A 19 12.49 -1.24 -3.19
C LEU A 19 11.56 -0.69 -4.29
N PRO A 20 10.98 -1.54 -5.14
CA PRO A 20 10.00 -1.09 -6.11
C PRO A 20 8.73 -0.59 -5.39
N ALA A 21 8.35 0.67 -5.62
CA ALA A 21 7.07 1.21 -5.12
C ALA A 21 5.85 0.72 -5.93
N THR A 22 6.09 0.01 -7.03
CA THR A 22 5.05 -0.52 -7.92
C THR A 22 5.34 -1.96 -8.31
N ALA A 23 4.30 -2.75 -8.50
CA ALA A 23 4.38 -4.10 -9.07
C ALA A 23 3.16 -4.38 -9.97
N SER A 24 3.31 -5.34 -10.87
CA SER A 24 2.23 -5.85 -11.70
C SER A 24 2.44 -7.32 -11.96
N GLY A 25 1.37 -8.06 -12.23
CA GLY A 25 1.48 -9.49 -12.50
C GLY A 25 0.20 -10.11 -13.03
N ASN A 26 0.25 -11.43 -13.19
CA ASN A 26 -0.91 -12.26 -13.49
C ASN A 26 -0.90 -13.45 -12.53
N SER A 27 -1.59 -13.30 -11.40
CA SER A 27 -1.56 -14.27 -10.30
C SER A 27 -2.77 -14.10 -9.38
N ALA A 28 -2.79 -14.87 -8.28
CA ALA A 28 -3.68 -14.63 -7.15
C ALA A 28 -3.06 -13.54 -6.24
N GLY A 29 -3.65 -12.35 -6.21
CA GLY A 29 -3.23 -11.26 -5.30
C GLY A 29 -2.21 -10.27 -5.86
N PRO A 30 -2.51 -8.96 -5.84
CA PRO A 30 -1.50 -7.90 -5.94
C PRO A 30 -0.59 -7.88 -4.72
N SER A 31 0.72 -7.74 -4.93
CA SER A 31 1.67 -7.51 -3.85
C SER A 31 2.86 -6.66 -4.29
N VAL A 32 3.27 -5.72 -3.43
CA VAL A 32 4.49 -4.91 -3.59
C VAL A 32 5.25 -4.80 -2.27
N SER A 33 6.57 -4.74 -2.33
CA SER A 33 7.41 -4.65 -1.14
C SER A 33 7.69 -3.19 -0.76
N ILE A 34 7.52 -2.86 0.51
CA ILE A 34 7.82 -1.51 1.04
C ILE A 34 8.80 -1.57 2.22
N SER A 35 9.36 -0.42 2.57
CA SER A 35 9.96 -0.20 3.89
C SER A 35 9.30 0.98 4.60
N THR A 36 9.61 1.14 5.88
CA THR A 36 9.23 2.33 6.65
C THR A 36 10.43 2.81 7.45
N SER A 37 10.46 4.10 7.79
CA SER A 37 11.58 4.71 8.51
C SER A 37 11.31 4.86 10.00
N ASN A 38 10.03 4.96 10.39
CA ASN A 38 9.62 5.14 11.78
C ASN A 38 8.49 4.17 12.18
N SER A 39 8.33 4.01 13.50
CA SER A 39 7.05 3.58 14.05
C SER A 39 6.01 4.67 13.80
N ASN A 40 4.76 4.29 13.56
CA ASN A 40 3.63 5.17 13.21
C ASN A 40 3.65 5.75 11.80
N ASP A 41 4.57 5.32 10.94
CA ASP A 41 4.44 5.57 9.51
C ASP A 41 3.13 4.94 8.99
N ILE A 42 2.55 5.58 7.97
CA ILE A 42 1.32 5.12 7.33
C ILE A 42 1.67 4.51 5.99
N ILE A 43 1.45 3.21 5.83
CA ILE A 43 1.46 2.59 4.50
C ILE A 43 0.17 3.00 3.79
N ILE A 44 0.29 3.43 2.54
CA ILE A 44 -0.83 3.68 1.64
C ILE A 44 -0.60 2.85 0.40
N SER A 45 -1.62 2.13 -0.05
CA SER A 45 -1.53 1.33 -1.27
C SER A 45 -2.79 1.45 -2.11
N GLY A 46 -2.60 1.51 -3.42
CA GLY A 46 -3.66 1.46 -4.42
C GLY A 46 -3.39 0.30 -5.37
N ALA A 47 -4.44 -0.40 -5.78
CA ALA A 47 -4.34 -1.49 -6.75
C ALA A 47 -5.48 -1.47 -7.76
N ASN A 48 -5.18 -1.93 -8.98
CA ASN A 48 -6.16 -2.36 -9.97
C ASN A 48 -6.08 -3.89 -10.14
N GLY A 49 -7.23 -4.55 -10.15
CA GLY A 49 -7.35 -6.00 -10.21
C GLY A 49 -8.81 -6.43 -10.25
N SER A 50 -9.14 -7.63 -9.77
CA SER A 50 -10.51 -8.14 -9.75
C SER A 50 -10.92 -8.61 -8.35
N GLY A 51 -12.03 -8.11 -7.82
CA GLY A 51 -12.54 -8.53 -6.51
C GLY A 51 -11.61 -8.16 -5.35
N LEU A 52 -10.96 -6.99 -5.45
CA LEU A 52 -10.03 -6.50 -4.44
C LEU A 52 -10.75 -6.22 -3.11
N SER A 53 -10.06 -6.58 -2.03
CA SER A 53 -10.45 -6.23 -0.66
C SER A 53 -9.18 -6.00 0.16
N ALA A 54 -9.33 -5.31 1.30
CA ALA A 54 -8.18 -4.95 2.10
C ALA A 54 -7.34 -6.15 2.53
N GLY A 55 -6.03 -6.00 2.48
CA GLY A 55 -5.03 -6.92 2.99
C GLY A 55 -5.13 -7.14 4.50
N SER A 56 -4.39 -8.15 4.99
CA SER A 56 -4.39 -8.48 6.42
C SER A 56 -3.84 -7.33 7.27
N GLY A 57 -4.68 -6.82 8.18
CA GLY A 57 -4.34 -5.69 9.05
C GLY A 57 -4.34 -4.33 8.35
N PHE A 58 -4.81 -4.25 7.11
CA PHE A 58 -5.08 -3.00 6.40
C PHE A 58 -6.55 -2.60 6.56
N THR A 59 -6.82 -1.32 6.40
CA THR A 59 -8.15 -0.75 6.35
C THR A 59 -8.43 -0.23 4.94
N LEU A 60 -9.53 -0.68 4.34
CA LEU A 60 -9.97 -0.22 3.04
C LEU A 60 -10.40 1.25 3.13
N ILE A 61 -9.83 2.11 2.29
CA ILE A 61 -10.24 3.52 2.16
C ILE A 61 -11.36 3.64 1.14
N SER A 62 -11.16 3.05 -0.03
CA SER A 62 -12.05 3.20 -1.18
C SER A 62 -12.00 1.96 -2.07
N SER A 63 -13.11 1.69 -2.75
CA SER A 63 -13.21 0.65 -3.77
C SER A 63 -14.21 1.08 -4.84
N THR A 64 -13.83 0.97 -6.11
CA THR A 64 -14.65 1.36 -7.26
C THR A 64 -14.64 0.30 -8.36
N ASN A 65 -15.46 0.51 -9.39
CA ASN A 65 -15.55 -0.37 -10.56
C ASN A 65 -15.85 -1.84 -10.20
N GLY A 66 -16.67 -2.06 -9.16
CA GLY A 66 -17.01 -3.41 -8.70
C GLY A 66 -15.83 -4.12 -8.02
N ASN A 67 -15.06 -3.38 -7.21
CA ASN A 67 -13.85 -3.85 -6.54
C ASN A 67 -12.70 -4.17 -7.51
N GLN A 68 -12.59 -3.38 -8.57
CA GLN A 68 -11.45 -3.48 -9.48
C GLN A 68 -10.37 -2.47 -9.11
N ASP A 69 -10.73 -1.28 -8.67
CA ASP A 69 -9.78 -0.31 -8.12
C ASP A 69 -10.02 -0.16 -6.63
N ALA A 70 -8.97 -0.28 -5.83
CA ALA A 70 -9.08 -0.19 -4.38
C ALA A 70 -7.88 0.54 -3.77
N ASP A 71 -8.15 1.31 -2.73
CA ASP A 71 -7.14 1.97 -1.89
C ASP A 71 -7.23 1.45 -0.45
N GLU A 72 -6.10 1.23 0.20
CA GLU A 72 -6.01 0.83 1.59
C GLU A 72 -4.90 1.54 2.35
N TYR A 73 -4.98 1.53 3.68
CA TYR A 73 -3.91 2.01 4.55
C TYR A 73 -3.67 1.13 5.76
N LYS A 74 -2.48 1.27 6.35
CA LYS A 74 -2.12 0.69 7.64
C LYS A 74 -1.13 1.59 8.37
N VAL A 75 -1.39 1.85 9.65
CA VAL A 75 -0.40 2.47 10.54
C VAL A 75 0.50 1.36 11.09
N VAL A 76 1.81 1.46 10.91
CA VAL A 76 2.76 0.47 11.43
C VAL A 76 3.17 0.79 12.87
N THR A 77 3.38 -0.23 13.69
CA THR A 77 3.83 -0.05 15.09
C THR A 77 5.35 -0.16 15.23
N SER A 78 6.05 -0.52 14.17
CA SER A 78 7.51 -0.68 14.11
C SER A 78 8.00 -0.49 12.68
N THR A 79 9.29 -0.22 12.51
CA THR A 79 9.92 -0.12 11.19
C THR A 79 9.81 -1.43 10.41
N LEU A 80 9.49 -1.35 9.13
CA LEU A 80 9.43 -2.48 8.22
C LEU A 80 10.59 -2.44 7.23
N SER A 81 11.09 -3.62 6.86
CA SER A 81 12.13 -3.77 5.83
C SER A 81 11.66 -4.83 4.83
N SER A 82 11.60 -4.45 3.55
CA SER A 82 11.20 -5.32 2.44
C SER A 82 9.93 -6.13 2.73
N SER A 83 8.94 -5.50 3.37
CA SER A 83 7.71 -6.15 3.82
C SER A 83 6.63 -6.08 2.73
N PRO A 84 5.92 -7.19 2.45
CA PRO A 84 4.89 -7.19 1.42
C PRO A 84 3.64 -6.44 1.89
N VAL A 85 3.13 -5.59 1.01
CA VAL A 85 1.78 -5.00 1.08
C VAL A 85 0.95 -5.69 0.03
N ALA A 86 -0.05 -6.45 0.46
CA ALA A 86 -0.82 -7.30 -0.44
C ALA A 86 -2.32 -7.08 -0.25
N PHE A 87 -3.02 -6.81 -1.34
CA PHE A 87 -4.47 -6.86 -1.37
C PHE A 87 -4.94 -8.32 -1.37
N ASN A 88 -6.10 -8.56 -0.78
CA ASN A 88 -6.84 -9.79 -1.01
C ASN A 88 -7.59 -9.69 -2.35
N GLY A 89 -7.65 -10.78 -3.11
CA GLY A 89 -8.37 -10.85 -4.39
C GLY A 89 -7.45 -10.94 -5.61
N SER A 90 -7.98 -10.60 -6.77
CA SER A 90 -7.43 -10.75 -8.12
C SER A 90 -7.10 -12.17 -8.55
N LEU A 91 -7.88 -12.73 -9.48
CA LEU A 91 -7.49 -13.87 -10.31
C LEU A 91 -7.24 -13.34 -11.72
N GLY A 92 -5.99 -13.06 -12.06
CA GLY A 92 -5.62 -12.54 -13.37
C GLY A 92 -4.65 -11.36 -13.29
N ASN A 93 -4.72 -10.47 -14.28
CA ASN A 93 -3.84 -9.31 -14.36
C ASN A 93 -4.15 -8.31 -13.23
N TRP A 94 -3.09 -7.75 -12.66
CA TRP A 94 -3.19 -6.71 -11.66
C TRP A 94 -1.98 -5.77 -11.72
N GLU A 95 -2.17 -4.58 -11.16
CA GLU A 95 -1.12 -3.60 -10.87
C GLU A 95 -1.36 -3.01 -9.48
N GLN A 96 -0.28 -2.66 -8.79
CA GLN A 96 -0.32 -2.08 -7.46
C GLN A 96 0.79 -1.05 -7.30
N VAL A 97 0.47 0.01 -6.57
CA VAL A 97 1.41 0.99 -6.03
C VAL A 97 1.29 1.00 -4.51
N ALA A 98 2.41 1.16 -3.81
CA ALA A 98 2.39 1.43 -2.38
C ALA A 98 3.58 2.31 -1.98
N ASP A 99 3.39 3.06 -0.91
CA ASP A 99 4.44 3.87 -0.29
C ASP A 99 4.15 4.00 1.22
N ALA A 100 5.16 4.40 1.99
CA ALA A 100 5.03 4.75 3.38
C ALA A 100 5.10 6.26 3.55
N VAL A 101 4.04 6.85 4.09
CA VAL A 101 4.04 8.24 4.54
C VAL A 101 4.71 8.31 5.91
N GLN A 102 5.83 9.03 5.98
CA GLN A 102 6.58 9.17 7.23
C GLN A 102 5.81 10.00 8.25
N SER A 103 5.78 9.50 9.47
CA SER A 103 5.35 10.25 10.65
C SER A 103 6.39 11.28 11.09
N LEU A 104 5.94 12.30 11.82
CA LEU A 104 6.79 13.35 12.43
C LEU A 104 7.59 12.87 13.64
#